data_AF-A6TVT3-F1
#
_entry.id   AF-A6TVT3-F1
#
_cell.length_a   1.000
_cell.length_b   1.000
_cell.length_c   1.000
_cell.angle_alpha   90.00
_cell.angle_beta   90.00
_cell.angle_gamma   90.00
#
_symmetry.space_group_name_H-M   'P 1'
#
loop_
_entity.id
_entity.type
_entity.pdbx_description
1 polymer ?
#
loop_
_entity_poly.entity_id
_entity_poly.type
_entity_poly.pdbx_seq_one_letter_code
_entity_poly.pdbx_strand_id
1 'polypeptide(L)'
;MIKEYYSRLFWGLLITFFDIRFNEFNLLPDFVGYIIIFSALGGLTNYHDIFKKARPLAFVLIFLTIPDLYRGDPNLLAGAEGLLSYSMLEMGVNMISGIIELLLAYYIFEGTRILAVERELKELAQQCHSRWKAYLIIRFLLLLGQPFIWNVPQGIILGGWILLGIGGFIIQILFIALIRTGSEEFHEDFTELE
;
A
#
# COMPACT_ATOMS: atom_id res chain seq x y z
N MET A 1 8.96 -20.86 -6.62
CA MET A 1 7.96 -20.28 -7.56
C MET A 1 6.99 -19.31 -6.87
N ILE A 2 5.87 -19.74 -6.24
CA ILE A 2 4.88 -18.80 -5.65
C ILE A 2 5.46 -17.93 -4.52
N LYS A 3 6.27 -18.53 -3.65
CA LYS A 3 7.02 -17.87 -2.57
C LYS A 3 7.83 -16.68 -3.07
N GLU A 4 8.54 -16.84 -4.17
CA GLU A 4 9.39 -15.77 -4.72
C GLU A 4 8.55 -14.57 -5.15
N TYR A 5 7.35 -14.79 -5.70
CA TYR A 5 6.46 -13.70 -6.06
C TYR A 5 5.91 -12.98 -4.83
N TYR A 6 5.52 -13.70 -3.77
CA TYR A 6 5.11 -13.07 -2.50
C TYR A 6 6.27 -12.33 -1.83
N SER A 7 7.50 -12.86 -1.89
CA SER A 7 8.68 -12.17 -1.38
C SER A 7 8.96 -10.88 -2.15
N ARG A 8 8.84 -10.87 -3.48
CA ARG A 8 8.91 -9.64 -4.28
C ARG A 8 7.78 -8.67 -3.92
N LEU A 9 6.55 -9.16 -3.74
CA LEU A 9 5.42 -8.34 -3.35
C LEU A 9 5.64 -7.67 -1.97
N PHE A 10 6.18 -8.42 -1.01
CA PHE A 10 6.62 -7.90 0.29
C PHE A 10 7.65 -6.78 0.14
N TRP A 11 8.74 -7.01 -0.61
CA TRP A 11 9.79 -6.01 -0.80
C TRP A 11 9.29 -4.77 -1.54
N GLY A 12 8.43 -4.96 -2.55
CA GLY A 12 7.80 -3.85 -3.27
C GLY A 12 6.94 -2.99 -2.34
N LEU A 13 6.08 -3.61 -1.51
CA LEU A 13 5.27 -2.89 -0.52
C LEU A 13 6.12 -2.20 0.55
N LEU A 14 7.23 -2.83 0.97
CA LEU A 14 8.16 -2.27 1.94
C LEU A 14 8.87 -1.03 1.39
N ILE A 15 9.29 -1.07 0.12
CA ILE A 15 9.88 0.08 -0.56
C ILE A 15 8.88 1.23 -0.67
N THR A 16 7.63 0.97 -1.08
CA THR A 16 6.58 2.01 -1.15
C THR A 16 6.16 2.55 0.23
N PHE A 17 6.57 1.89 1.31
CA PHE A 17 6.21 2.31 2.66
C PHE A 17 7.27 3.20 3.31
N PHE A 18 8.54 2.99 2.99
CA PHE A 18 9.64 3.77 3.53
C PHE A 18 9.98 4.94 2.60
N ASP A 19 9.50 6.13 2.97
CA ASP A 19 9.88 7.37 2.29
C ASP A 19 11.22 7.88 2.84
N ILE A 20 12.32 7.61 2.14
CA ILE A 20 13.66 8.07 2.50
C ILE A 20 14.04 9.23 1.60
N ARG A 21 14.00 10.45 2.13
CA ARG A 21 14.34 11.67 1.40
C ARG A 21 15.68 12.24 1.87
N PHE A 22 16.46 12.74 0.92
CA PHE A 22 17.64 13.54 1.17
C PHE A 22 17.46 14.89 0.46
N ASN A 23 17.19 15.94 1.24
CA ASN A 23 16.78 17.24 0.72
C ASN A 23 15.53 17.07 -0.18
N GLU A 24 15.54 17.67 -1.37
CA GLU A 24 14.47 17.64 -2.37
C GLU A 24 14.29 16.30 -3.10
N PHE A 25 15.22 15.35 -2.90
CA PHE A 25 15.27 14.10 -3.66
C PHE A 25 14.82 12.91 -2.84
N ASN A 26 13.92 12.11 -3.41
CA ASN A 26 13.56 10.81 -2.85
C ASN A 26 14.63 9.76 -3.22
N LEU A 27 15.34 9.25 -2.22
CA LEU A 27 16.38 8.23 -2.38
C LEU A 27 15.78 6.84 -2.63
N LEU A 28 14.57 6.60 -2.12
CA LEU A 28 13.84 5.36 -2.28
C LEU A 28 12.47 5.63 -2.93
N PRO A 29 12.42 5.86 -4.26
CA PRO A 29 11.20 6.28 -4.92
C PRO A 29 10.15 5.18 -4.96
N ASP A 30 8.89 5.53 -4.69
CA ASP A 30 7.76 4.59 -4.68
C ASP A 30 7.57 3.87 -6.02
N PHE A 31 7.90 4.52 -7.15
CA PHE A 31 7.80 3.89 -8.46
C PHE A 31 8.66 2.62 -8.55
N VAL A 32 9.80 2.56 -7.85
CA VAL A 32 10.65 1.36 -7.79
C VAL A 32 9.92 0.24 -7.07
N GLY A 33 9.25 0.55 -5.96
CA GLY A 33 8.40 -0.40 -5.25
C GLY A 33 7.26 -0.93 -6.13
N TYR A 34 6.59 -0.05 -6.87
CA TYR A 34 5.52 -0.44 -7.79
C TYR A 34 6.01 -1.26 -9.00
N ILE A 35 7.23 -1.05 -9.51
CA ILE A 35 7.84 -1.92 -10.52
C ILE A 35 7.98 -3.35 -9.98
N ILE A 36 8.45 -3.49 -8.74
CA ILE A 36 8.61 -4.81 -8.09
C ILE A 36 7.23 -5.46 -7.89
N ILE A 37 6.24 -4.71 -7.40
CA ILE A 37 4.86 -5.21 -7.24
C ILE A 37 4.29 -5.65 -8.59
N PHE A 38 4.45 -4.86 -9.65
CA PHE A 38 3.99 -5.21 -10.99
C PHE A 38 4.59 -6.53 -11.50
N SER A 39 5.90 -6.71 -11.29
CA SER A 39 6.62 -7.94 -11.63
C SER A 39 6.10 -9.15 -10.83
N ALA A 40 5.92 -8.99 -9.52
CA ALA A 40 5.37 -10.02 -8.64
C ALA A 40 3.96 -10.45 -9.06
N LEU A 41 3.08 -9.48 -9.32
CA LEU A 41 1.72 -9.74 -9.77
C LEU A 41 1.68 -10.47 -11.10
N GLY A 42 2.60 -10.16 -12.02
CA GLY A 42 2.77 -10.89 -13.28
C GLY A 42 3.08 -12.38 -13.10
N GLY A 43 3.80 -12.76 -12.05
CA GLY A 43 4.00 -14.17 -11.70
C GLY A 43 2.77 -14.79 -11.03
N LEU A 44 2.12 -14.04 -10.14
CA LEU A 44 0.92 -14.49 -9.42
C LEU A 44 -0.30 -14.71 -10.34
N THR A 45 -0.33 -14.11 -11.53
CA THR A 45 -1.39 -14.37 -12.51
C THR A 45 -1.45 -15.81 -13.01
N ASN A 46 -0.38 -16.59 -12.83
CA ASN A 46 -0.37 -18.02 -13.15
C ASN A 46 -1.08 -18.87 -12.10
N TYR A 47 -1.36 -18.31 -10.92
CA TYR A 47 -2.02 -19.00 -9.80
C TYR A 47 -3.49 -18.62 -9.69
N HIS A 48 -3.84 -17.34 -9.90
CA HIS A 48 -5.26 -16.94 -9.92
C HIS A 48 -5.50 -15.68 -10.77
N ASP A 49 -6.64 -15.62 -11.46
CA ASP A 49 -6.98 -14.55 -12.40
C ASP A 49 -7.21 -13.19 -11.74
N ILE A 50 -7.48 -13.16 -10.44
CA ILE A 50 -7.64 -11.91 -9.70
C ILE A 50 -6.40 -11.01 -9.76
N PHE A 51 -5.20 -11.60 -9.84
CA PHE A 51 -3.96 -10.85 -9.96
C PHE A 51 -3.80 -10.19 -11.33
N LYS A 52 -4.51 -10.68 -12.37
CA LYS A 52 -4.58 -10.00 -13.68
C LYS A 52 -5.29 -8.64 -13.56
N LYS A 53 -6.22 -8.49 -12.61
CA LYS A 53 -6.90 -7.22 -12.32
C LYS A 53 -6.05 -6.29 -11.47
N ALA A 54 -5.23 -6.82 -10.57
CA ALA A 54 -4.31 -6.04 -9.74
C ALA A 54 -3.15 -5.43 -10.55
N ARG A 55 -2.61 -6.20 -11.49
CA ARG A 55 -1.41 -5.84 -12.27
C ARG A 55 -1.48 -4.48 -12.97
N PRO A 56 -2.54 -4.12 -13.73
CA PRO A 56 -2.61 -2.80 -14.37
C PRO A 56 -2.67 -1.65 -13.36
N LEU A 57 -3.20 -1.85 -12.15
CA LEU A 57 -3.21 -0.82 -11.11
C LEU A 57 -1.80 -0.49 -10.65
N ALA A 58 -0.97 -1.52 -10.40
CA ALA A 58 0.44 -1.31 -10.07
C ALA A 58 1.18 -0.61 -11.20
N PHE A 59 0.88 -0.95 -12.47
CA PHE A 59 1.48 -0.26 -13.61
C PHE A 59 1.14 1.23 -13.67
N VAL A 60 -0.12 1.60 -13.41
CA VAL A 60 -0.53 3.01 -13.37
C VAL A 60 0.18 3.75 -12.23
N LEU A 61 0.32 3.11 -11.06
CA LEU A 61 1.02 3.70 -9.91
C LEU A 61 2.50 3.98 -10.19
N ILE A 62 3.17 3.17 -11.01
CA ILE A 62 4.56 3.45 -11.44
C ILE A 62 4.67 4.86 -12.02
N PHE A 63 3.73 5.28 -12.86
CA PHE A 63 3.78 6.60 -13.49
C PHE A 63 3.27 7.71 -12.58
N LEU A 64 2.23 7.43 -11.78
CA LEU A 64 1.65 8.43 -10.89
C LEU A 64 2.61 8.85 -9.77
N THR A 65 3.56 8.00 -9.38
CA THR A 65 4.54 8.32 -8.32
C THR A 65 5.89 8.81 -8.84
N ILE A 66 6.09 8.92 -10.16
CA ILE A 66 7.32 9.54 -10.73
C ILE A 66 7.51 10.98 -10.22
N PRO A 67 6.46 11.85 -10.17
CA PRO A 67 6.61 13.20 -9.65
C PRO A 67 7.16 13.25 -8.22
N ASP A 68 7.01 12.17 -7.44
CA ASP A 68 7.41 12.13 -6.03
C ASP A 68 8.93 11.96 -5.85
N LEU A 69 9.64 11.68 -6.96
CA LEU A 69 11.10 11.65 -7.02
C LEU A 69 11.72 13.00 -6.65
N TYR A 70 11.04 14.10 -7.02
CA TYR A 70 11.49 15.46 -6.78
C TYR A 70 10.33 16.28 -6.23
N ARG A 71 10.36 16.56 -4.93
CA ARG A 71 9.40 17.44 -4.27
C ARG A 71 10.14 18.39 -3.35
N GLY A 72 9.74 19.67 -3.43
CA GLY A 72 9.95 20.74 -2.44
C GLY A 72 9.99 20.17 -1.03
N ASP A 73 11.05 20.37 -0.23
CA ASP A 73 11.12 19.92 1.16
C ASP A 73 9.90 20.47 1.93
N PRO A 74 8.87 19.65 2.22
CA PRO A 74 7.81 20.07 3.09
C PRO A 74 8.39 19.87 4.48
N ASN A 75 9.06 20.90 4.99
CA ASN A 75 9.62 20.93 6.34
C ASN A 75 8.65 20.20 7.29
N LEU A 76 8.97 18.97 7.69
CA LEU A 76 8.10 18.16 8.55
C LEU A 76 7.90 18.83 9.92
N LEU A 77 8.78 19.76 10.26
CA LEU A 77 8.72 20.65 11.43
C LEU A 77 7.89 21.93 11.21
N ALA A 78 7.42 22.21 10.00
CA ALA A 78 6.58 23.39 9.69
C ALA A 78 5.12 23.22 10.14
N GLY A 79 4.75 22.07 10.72
CA GLY A 79 3.41 21.85 11.26
C GLY A 79 2.32 21.93 10.19
N ALA A 80 1.24 22.66 10.48
CA ALA A 80 0.10 22.78 9.57
C ALA A 80 0.46 23.42 8.21
N GLU A 81 1.52 24.22 8.13
CA GLU A 81 1.94 24.89 6.90
C GLU A 81 2.48 23.90 5.85
N GLY A 82 3.12 22.80 6.28
CA GLY A 82 3.56 21.73 5.39
C GLY A 82 2.39 20.98 4.72
N LEU A 83 1.29 20.76 5.45
CA LEU A 83 0.09 20.12 4.91
C LEU A 83 -0.69 21.03 3.94
N LEU A 84 -0.56 22.35 4.10
CA LEU A 84 -1.20 23.35 3.24
C LEU A 84 -0.35 23.73 2.03
N SER A 85 0.89 23.23 1.94
CA SER A 85 1.81 23.52 0.83
C SER A 85 1.46 22.78 -0.48
N TYR A 86 0.58 21.77 -0.42
CA TYR A 86 0.16 21.00 -1.58
C TYR A 86 -0.64 21.86 -2.56
N SER A 87 -0.25 21.85 -3.83
CA SER A 87 -1.08 22.44 -4.89
C SER A 87 -2.38 21.63 -5.07
N MET A 88 -3.46 22.27 -5.56
CA MET A 88 -4.71 21.56 -5.85
C MET A 88 -4.51 20.38 -6.81
N LEU A 89 -3.58 20.52 -7.75
CA LEU A 89 -3.22 19.46 -8.68
C LEU A 89 -2.58 18.28 -7.95
N GLU A 90 -1.60 18.54 -7.08
CA GLU A 90 -0.96 17.49 -6.29
C GLU A 90 -1.96 16.79 -5.38
N MET A 91 -2.88 17.53 -4.75
CA MET A 91 -3.93 16.92 -3.93
C MET A 91 -4.80 15.97 -4.77
N GLY A 92 -5.18 16.40 -5.98
CA GLY A 92 -5.92 15.56 -6.92
C GLY A 92 -5.17 14.29 -7.32
N VAL A 93 -3.87 14.41 -7.62
CA VAL A 93 -3.01 13.26 -7.94
C VAL A 93 -2.90 12.31 -6.75
N ASN A 94 -2.64 12.82 -5.53
CA ASN A 94 -2.55 11.99 -4.32
C ASN A 94 -3.86 11.26 -4.02
N MET A 95 -5.02 11.90 -4.22
CA MET A 95 -6.33 11.24 -4.06
C MET A 95 -6.52 10.11 -5.07
N ILE A 96 -6.19 10.34 -6.34
CA ILE A 96 -6.30 9.32 -7.38
C ILE A 96 -5.36 8.15 -7.08
N SER A 97 -4.08 8.44 -6.75
CA SER A 97 -3.10 7.43 -6.36
C SER A 97 -3.60 6.61 -5.18
N GLY A 98 -4.11 7.24 -4.12
CA GLY A 98 -4.60 6.53 -2.93
C GLY A 98 -5.85 5.67 -3.21
N ILE A 99 -6.72 6.06 -4.13
CA ILE A 99 -7.83 5.21 -4.59
C ILE A 99 -7.30 3.98 -5.34
N ILE A 100 -6.32 4.16 -6.23
CA ILE A 100 -5.72 3.06 -6.98
C ILE A 100 -4.95 2.11 -6.06
N GLU A 101 -4.24 2.65 -5.06
CA GLU A 101 -3.58 1.87 -4.00
C GLU A 101 -4.57 1.04 -3.20
N LEU A 102 -5.72 1.62 -2.82
CA LEU A 102 -6.77 0.90 -2.10
C LEU A 102 -7.34 -0.25 -2.94
N LEU A 103 -7.56 -0.04 -4.24
CA LEU A 103 -8.00 -1.08 -5.17
C LEU A 103 -6.92 -2.15 -5.39
N LEU A 104 -5.65 -1.75 -5.46
CA LEU A 104 -4.52 -2.67 -5.57
C LEU A 104 -4.44 -3.56 -4.32
N ALA A 105 -4.50 -2.95 -3.14
CA ALA A 105 -4.53 -3.66 -1.86
C ALA A 105 -5.71 -4.63 -1.79
N TYR A 106 -6.92 -4.21 -2.22
CA TYR A 106 -8.09 -5.09 -2.31
C TYR A 106 -7.78 -6.38 -3.08
N TYR A 107 -7.27 -6.25 -4.31
CA TYR A 107 -7.00 -7.41 -5.14
C TYR A 107 -5.87 -8.30 -4.58
N ILE A 108 -4.88 -7.69 -3.92
CA ILE A 108 -3.82 -8.46 -3.24
C ILE A 108 -4.39 -9.22 -2.04
N PHE A 109 -5.17 -8.59 -1.16
CA PHE A 109 -5.81 -9.24 -0.02
C PHE A 109 -6.73 -10.37 -0.48
N GLU A 110 -7.60 -10.10 -1.45
CA GLU A 110 -8.55 -11.09 -1.94
C GLU A 110 -7.86 -12.23 -2.68
N GLY A 111 -6.84 -11.95 -3.49
CA GLY A 111 -6.05 -13.00 -4.14
C GLY A 111 -5.29 -13.87 -3.15
N THR A 112 -4.73 -13.26 -2.11
CA THR A 112 -4.08 -14.00 -1.02
C THR A 112 -5.10 -14.86 -0.26
N ARG A 113 -6.29 -14.31 0.02
CA ARG A 113 -7.38 -15.04 0.68
C ARG A 113 -7.85 -16.24 -0.12
N ILE A 114 -8.07 -16.08 -1.43
CA ILE A 114 -8.52 -17.16 -2.31
C ILE A 114 -7.49 -18.30 -2.29
N LEU A 115 -6.21 -17.97 -2.52
CA LEU A 115 -5.13 -18.97 -2.50
C LEU A 115 -4.99 -19.65 -1.12
N ALA A 116 -5.19 -18.91 -0.03
CA ALA A 116 -5.18 -19.48 1.31
C ALA A 116 -6.35 -20.44 1.54
N VAL A 117 -7.54 -20.12 1.03
CA VAL A 117 -8.71 -21.02 1.11
C VAL A 117 -8.48 -22.29 0.29
N GLU A 118 -7.96 -22.16 -0.93
CA GLU A 118 -7.67 -23.30 -1.82
C GLU A 118 -6.64 -24.28 -1.22
N ARG A 119 -5.78 -23.78 -0.32
CA ARG A 119 -4.74 -24.55 0.38
C ARG A 119 -5.12 -24.90 1.83
N GLU A 120 -6.38 -24.72 2.19
CA GLU A 120 -6.89 -25.00 3.54
C GLU A 120 -6.20 -24.23 4.69
N LEU A 121 -5.49 -23.13 4.38
CA LEU A 121 -4.83 -22.23 5.32
C LEU A 121 -5.86 -21.28 5.96
N LYS A 122 -6.71 -21.85 6.83
CA LYS A 122 -7.86 -21.16 7.45
C LYS A 122 -7.48 -19.89 8.20
N GLU A 123 -6.37 -19.91 8.94
CA GLU A 123 -5.91 -18.75 9.70
C GLU A 123 -5.51 -17.60 8.78
N LEU A 124 -4.70 -17.86 7.75
CA LEU A 124 -4.27 -16.86 6.78
C LEU A 124 -5.45 -16.26 6.02
N ALA A 125 -6.41 -17.09 5.60
CA ALA A 125 -7.63 -16.64 4.94
C ALA A 125 -8.46 -15.69 5.83
N GLN A 126 -8.63 -16.04 7.10
CA GLN A 126 -9.37 -15.22 8.08
C GLN A 126 -8.64 -13.90 8.37
N GLN A 127 -7.31 -13.94 8.47
CA GLN A 127 -6.49 -12.75 8.65
C GLN A 127 -6.61 -11.81 7.44
N CYS A 128 -6.59 -12.34 6.20
CA CYS A 128 -6.80 -11.52 4.98
C CYS A 128 -8.14 -10.78 5.04
N HIS A 129 -9.22 -11.49 5.37
CA HIS A 129 -10.56 -10.91 5.42
C HIS A 129 -10.68 -9.81 6.50
N SER A 130 -10.13 -10.06 7.68
CA SER A 130 -10.25 -9.16 8.82
C SER A 130 -9.36 -7.92 8.65
N ARG A 131 -8.11 -8.10 8.22
CA ARG A 131 -7.17 -7.01 7.98
C ARG A 131 -7.58 -6.17 6.77
N TRP A 132 -8.17 -6.76 5.73
CA TRP A 132 -8.73 -6.00 4.60
C TRP A 132 -9.80 -5.00 5.07
N LYS A 133 -10.75 -5.40 5.92
CA LYS A 133 -11.78 -4.49 6.43
C LYS A 133 -11.18 -3.32 7.21
N ALA A 134 -10.23 -3.60 8.09
CA ALA A 134 -9.53 -2.57 8.86
C ALA A 134 -8.74 -1.62 7.94
N TYR A 135 -8.03 -2.17 6.96
CA TYR A 135 -7.31 -1.41 5.93
C TYR A 135 -8.24 -0.49 5.14
N LEU A 136 -9.36 -1.03 4.67
CA LEU A 136 -10.39 -0.29 3.93
C LEU A 136 -10.94 0.87 4.76
N ILE A 137 -11.34 0.62 6.02
CA ILE A 137 -11.90 1.66 6.89
C ILE A 137 -10.89 2.79 7.08
N ILE A 138 -9.66 2.47 7.47
CA ILE A 138 -8.64 3.48 7.77
C ILE A 138 -8.25 4.25 6.51
N ARG A 139 -8.00 3.57 5.38
CA ARG A 139 -7.65 4.23 4.11
C ARG A 139 -8.79 5.06 3.56
N PHE A 140 -10.03 4.59 3.69
CA PHE A 140 -11.20 5.36 3.30
C PHE A 140 -11.33 6.64 4.14
N LEU A 141 -11.15 6.56 5.46
CA LEU A 141 -11.19 7.73 6.34
C LEU A 141 -10.08 8.74 6.01
N LEU A 142 -8.87 8.26 5.73
CA LEU A 142 -7.76 9.11 5.29
C LEU A 142 -8.08 9.81 3.97
N LEU A 143 -8.58 9.07 2.96
CA LEU A 143 -8.95 9.64 1.66
C LEU A 143 -10.10 10.65 1.78
N LEU A 144 -11.11 10.32 2.57
CA LEU A 144 -12.27 11.17 2.80
C LEU A 144 -11.89 12.44 3.56
N GLY A 145 -10.91 12.38 4.46
CA GLY A 145 -10.44 13.54 5.22
C GLY A 145 -9.75 14.59 4.35
N GLN A 146 -9.04 14.19 3.28
CA GLN A 146 -8.16 15.07 2.49
C GLN A 146 -8.84 16.39 2.04
N PRO A 147 -10.05 16.38 1.44
CA PRO A 147 -10.70 17.61 0.98
C PRO A 147 -11.08 18.59 2.11
N PHE A 148 -11.14 18.12 3.35
CA PHE A 148 -11.54 18.93 4.50
C PHE A 148 -10.36 19.59 5.22
N ILE A 149 -9.11 19.27 4.86
CA ILE A 149 -7.91 19.85 5.50
C ILE A 149 -7.94 21.38 5.43
N TRP A 150 -8.46 21.96 4.35
CA TRP A 150 -8.48 23.42 4.17
C TRP A 150 -9.68 24.10 4.84
N ASN A 151 -10.68 23.33 5.27
CA ASN A 151 -11.96 23.84 5.78
C ASN A 151 -12.11 23.74 7.31
N VAL A 152 -11.18 23.07 8.00
CA VAL A 152 -11.29 22.80 9.45
C VAL A 152 -10.30 23.67 10.23
N PRO A 153 -10.61 24.13 11.46
CA PRO A 153 -9.65 24.84 12.30
C PRO A 153 -8.40 23.99 12.58
N GLN A 154 -7.21 24.60 12.48
CA GLN A 154 -5.91 23.92 12.52
C GLN A 154 -5.70 23.04 13.77
N GLY A 155 -6.20 23.45 14.94
CA GLY A 155 -6.05 22.68 16.18
C GLY A 155 -6.81 21.34 16.20
N ILE A 156 -7.97 21.27 15.54
CA ILE A 156 -8.77 20.04 15.43
C ILE A 156 -8.19 19.11 14.35
N ILE A 157 -7.68 19.70 13.27
CA ILE A 157 -6.98 18.98 12.18
C ILE A 157 -5.81 18.19 12.75
N LEU A 158 -4.89 18.84 13.46
CA LEU A 158 -3.64 18.20 13.90
C LEU A 158 -3.89 16.95 14.75
N GLY A 159 -4.77 17.03 15.75
CA GLY A 159 -5.04 15.88 16.63
C GLY A 159 -5.69 14.70 15.90
N GLY A 160 -6.72 14.96 15.09
CA GLY A 160 -7.43 13.92 14.34
C GLY A 160 -6.56 13.24 13.27
N TRP A 161 -5.78 14.03 12.53
CA TRP A 161 -4.90 13.51 11.49
C TRP A 161 -3.72 12.71 12.03
N ILE A 162 -3.16 13.10 13.18
CA ILE A 162 -2.11 12.31 13.84
C ILE A 162 -2.65 10.93 14.22
N LEU A 163 -3.85 10.85 14.82
CA LEU A 163 -4.46 9.58 15.21
C LEU A 163 -4.76 8.70 13.99
N LEU A 164 -5.34 9.27 12.94
CA LEU A 164 -5.59 8.55 11.69
C LEU A 164 -4.28 8.14 10.99
N GLY A 165 -3.25 8.97 11.05
CA GLY A 165 -1.92 8.69 10.51
C GLY A 165 -1.24 7.53 11.22
N ILE A 166 -1.27 7.50 12.55
CA ILE A 166 -0.78 6.36 13.36
C ILE A 166 -1.55 5.08 13.00
N GLY A 167 -2.89 5.17 12.92
CA GLY A 167 -3.72 4.04 12.48
C GLY A 167 -3.36 3.56 11.07
N GLY A 168 -3.14 4.49 10.14
CA GLY A 168 -2.68 4.26 8.77
C GLY A 168 -1.33 3.55 8.70
N PHE A 169 -0.38 4.01 9.52
CA PHE A 169 0.94 3.42 9.65
C PHE A 169 0.87 1.98 10.18
N ILE A 170 0.13 1.76 11.26
CA ILE A 170 -0.05 0.42 11.85
C ILE A 170 -0.69 -0.53 10.85
N ILE A 171 -1.78 -0.12 10.19
CA ILE A 171 -2.50 -1.02 9.28
C ILE A 171 -1.68 -1.34 8.03
N GLN A 172 -0.84 -0.41 7.58
CA GLN A 172 0.11 -0.66 6.49
C GLN A 172 1.18 -1.67 6.88
N ILE A 173 1.73 -1.59 8.10
CA ILE A 173 2.65 -2.61 8.63
C ILE A 173 1.95 -3.97 8.69
N LEU A 174 0.71 -4.03 9.19
CA LEU A 174 -0.06 -5.27 9.25
C LEU A 174 -0.37 -5.85 7.86
N PHE A 175 -0.54 -5.00 6.84
CA PHE A 175 -0.66 -5.44 5.46
C PHE A 175 0.63 -6.08 4.96
N ILE A 176 1.76 -5.39 5.11
CA ILE A 176 3.09 -5.89 4.71
C ILE A 176 3.41 -7.20 5.43
N ALA A 177 3.17 -7.27 6.75
CA ALA A 177 3.39 -8.46 7.55
C ALA A 177 2.53 -9.64 7.11
N LEU A 178 1.27 -9.41 6.70
CA LEU A 178 0.42 -10.48 6.17
C LEU A 178 0.97 -11.08 4.88
N ILE A 179 1.50 -10.25 3.98
CA ILE A 179 2.15 -10.72 2.75
C ILE A 179 3.41 -11.51 3.06
N ARG A 180 4.15 -11.11 4.10
CA ARG A 180 5.30 -11.88 4.58
C ARG A 180 4.88 -13.27 5.07
N THR A 181 3.84 -13.34 5.90
CA THR A 181 3.27 -14.62 6.35
C THR A 181 2.83 -15.48 5.16
N GLY A 182 2.14 -14.91 4.17
CA GLY A 182 1.79 -15.63 2.95
C GLY A 182 3.02 -16.19 2.21
N SER A 183 4.12 -15.46 2.15
CA SER A 183 5.38 -15.97 1.58
C SER A 183 5.95 -17.17 2.33
N GLU A 184 5.72 -17.27 3.64
CA GLU A 184 6.22 -18.36 4.48
C GLU A 184 5.30 -19.58 4.39
N GLU A 185 3.99 -19.39 4.55
CA GLU A 185 2.98 -20.45 4.49
C GLU A 185 2.91 -21.14 3.11
N PHE A 186 2.95 -20.36 2.01
CA PHE A 186 2.92 -20.94 0.66
C PHE A 186 4.19 -21.69 0.26
N HIS A 187 5.23 -21.68 1.12
CA HIS A 187 6.44 -22.46 0.96
C HIS A 187 6.32 -23.88 1.50
N GLU A 188 5.76 -24.04 2.70
CA GLU A 188 5.78 -25.31 3.46
C GLU A 188 4.92 -26.39 2.79
N ASP A 189 3.82 -25.97 2.17
CA ASP A 189 2.90 -26.81 1.40
C ASP A 189 3.57 -27.53 0.20
N PHE A 190 4.69 -27.02 -0.30
CA PHE A 190 5.45 -27.68 -1.38
C PHE A 190 6.45 -28.72 -0.87
N THR A 191 6.85 -28.65 0.40
CA THR A 191 7.86 -29.57 0.97
C THR A 191 7.25 -30.82 1.61
N GLU A 192 5.95 -30.83 1.92
CA GLU A 192 5.28 -32.01 2.48
C GLU A 192 4.79 -33.03 1.42
N LEU A 193 5.02 -32.74 0.13
CA LEU A 193 4.60 -33.59 -1.00
C LEU A 193 5.76 -34.26 -1.75
N GLU A 194 7.00 -34.14 -1.26
CA GLU A 194 8.19 -34.89 -1.74
C GLU A 194 8.63 -35.96 -0.73
#